data_AF-A0A1B7W4Z7-F1
#
_entry.id   AF-A0A1B7W4Z7-F1
#
_cell.length_a   1.000
_cell.length_b   1.000
_cell.length_c   1.000
_cell.angle_alpha   90.00
_cell.angle_beta   90.00
_cell.angle_gamma   90.00
#
_symmetry.space_group_name_H-M   'P 1'
#
loop_
_entity.id
_entity.type
_entity.pdbx_description
1 polymer ?
#
loop_
_entity_poly.entity_id
_entity_poly.type
_entity_poly.pdbx_seq_one_letter_code
_entity_poly.pdbx_strand_id
1 'polypeptide(L)'
;TNRYFLSFVVEVEPVNIDAKNQSIGIDLGIKTFAVMSNGEKAQSPDYSKLDRKIRKLQKKLARQLKDSQRRNKTRIKIAKLHNRITDTRKDFLHKLSTKIISENGSIVLEDLNVSGMVKNRKLARAISLQGWREFRTLCEAKSQKFNRDFRVISRWEPTSQICSECGYKWGKLDLKIRSVKCLNCGTEHDRDE
;
A
#
# COMPACT_ATOMS: atom_id res chain seq x y z
N THR A 1 22.07 14.54 7.94
CA THR A 1 20.79 14.80 8.64
C THR A 1 21.08 14.54 10.09
N ASN A 2 20.89 15.53 10.98
CA ASN A 2 21.25 15.42 12.40
C ASN A 2 20.13 14.67 13.17
N ARG A 3 19.87 13.41 12.80
CA ARG A 3 18.86 12.55 13.45
C ARG A 3 19.59 11.36 14.05
N TYR A 4 19.33 11.11 15.32
CA TYR A 4 19.78 9.94 16.06
C TYR A 4 18.56 9.10 16.39
N PHE A 5 18.69 7.78 16.32
CA PHE A 5 17.62 6.83 16.64
C PHE A 5 18.14 5.84 17.67
N LEU A 6 17.29 5.50 18.64
CA LEU A 6 17.54 4.45 19.61
C LEU A 6 16.42 3.41 19.46
N SER A 7 16.80 2.14 19.46
CA SER A 7 15.87 1.02 19.30
C SER A 7 16.10 0.03 20.42
N PHE A 8 15.01 -0.42 21.02
CA PHE A 8 15.01 -1.47 22.03
C PHE A 8 14.18 -2.64 21.51
N VAL A 9 14.63 -3.85 21.82
CA VAL A 9 13.85 -5.06 21.58
C VAL A 9 13.19 -5.41 22.90
N VAL A 10 11.87 -5.60 22.88
CA VAL A 10 11.06 -5.95 24.05
C VAL A 10 10.14 -7.10 23.66
N GLU A 11 9.94 -8.03 24.58
CA GLU A 11 8.89 -9.04 24.46
C GLU A 11 7.55 -8.41 24.85
N VAL A 12 6.50 -8.76 24.09
CA VAL A 12 5.15 -8.24 24.29
C VAL A 12 4.18 -9.39 24.09
N GLU A 13 3.31 -9.60 25.08
CA GLU A 13 2.24 -10.58 24.96
C GLU A 13 1.22 -10.18 23.88
N PRO A 14 0.65 -11.15 23.13
CA PRO A 14 -0.41 -10.87 22.16
C PRO A 14 -1.61 -10.19 22.81
N VAL A 15 -2.17 -9.21 22.10
CA VAL A 15 -3.37 -8.49 22.53
C VAL A 15 -4.59 -9.25 22.05
N ASN A 16 -5.31 -9.91 22.97
CA ASN A 16 -6.57 -10.58 22.67
C ASN A 16 -7.74 -9.61 22.86
N ILE A 17 -8.18 -9.01 21.76
CA ILE A 17 -9.40 -8.19 21.69
C ILE A 17 -10.27 -8.77 20.57
N ASP A 18 -11.57 -8.86 20.80
CA ASP A 18 -12.51 -9.30 19.78
C ASP A 18 -12.47 -8.37 18.56
N ALA A 19 -12.45 -8.97 17.38
CA ALA A 19 -12.58 -8.21 16.15
C ALA A 19 -14.02 -7.71 15.99
N LYS A 20 -14.18 -6.48 15.49
CA LYS A 20 -15.51 -5.92 15.19
C LYS A 20 -16.13 -6.58 13.97
N ASN A 21 -15.30 -6.90 12.98
CA ASN A 21 -15.71 -7.53 11.73
C ASN A 21 -15.02 -8.89 11.58
N GLN A 22 -15.71 -9.84 10.94
CA GLN A 22 -15.16 -11.18 10.70
C GLN A 22 -13.99 -11.15 9.70
N SER A 23 -14.13 -10.46 8.57
CA SER A 23 -13.12 -10.43 7.52
C SER A 23 -13.11 -9.13 6.71
N ILE A 24 -11.96 -8.79 6.12
CA ILE A 24 -11.82 -7.68 5.17
C ILE A 24 -10.87 -8.04 4.01
N GLY A 25 -11.30 -7.77 2.78
CA GLY A 25 -10.46 -7.82 1.58
C GLY A 25 -9.89 -6.43 1.27
N ILE A 26 -8.64 -6.37 0.78
CA ILE A 26 -7.94 -5.12 0.51
C ILE A 26 -7.27 -5.17 -0.87
N ASP A 27 -7.76 -4.31 -1.78
CA ASP A 27 -7.10 -4.01 -3.05
C ASP A 27 -6.25 -2.73 -2.92
N LEU A 28 -5.02 -2.76 -3.43
CA LEU A 28 -4.06 -1.67 -3.34
C LEU A 28 -3.91 -0.93 -4.67
N GLY A 29 -3.99 0.40 -4.62
CA GLY A 29 -4.00 1.23 -5.83
C GLY A 29 -3.11 2.47 -5.77
N ILE A 30 -2.89 3.08 -6.95
CA ILE A 30 -2.14 4.33 -7.09
C ILE A 30 -3.06 5.55 -6.87
N LYS A 31 -4.27 5.53 -7.44
CA LYS A 31 -5.23 6.65 -7.31
C LYS A 31 -5.86 6.70 -5.92
N THR A 32 -6.15 5.53 -5.37
CA THR A 32 -6.66 5.31 -4.01
C THR A 32 -5.76 4.26 -3.42
N PHE A 33 -5.18 4.52 -2.25
CA PHE A 33 -4.12 3.69 -1.70
C PHE A 33 -4.62 2.28 -1.43
N ALA A 34 -5.80 2.17 -0.81
CA ALA A 34 -6.48 0.91 -0.56
C ALA A 34 -7.99 1.06 -0.71
N VAL A 35 -8.64 0.06 -1.30
CA VAL A 35 -10.10 -0.12 -1.31
C VAL A 35 -10.42 -1.38 -0.53
N MET A 36 -11.31 -1.27 0.44
CA MET A 36 -11.70 -2.37 1.30
C MET A 36 -13.02 -2.98 0.83
N SER A 37 -13.22 -4.28 1.05
CA SER A 37 -14.44 -5.00 0.65
C SER A 37 -15.72 -4.49 1.31
N ASN A 38 -15.64 -3.66 2.34
CA ASN A 38 -16.77 -2.96 2.96
C ASN A 38 -17.06 -1.59 2.32
N GLY A 39 -16.41 -1.26 1.20
CA GLY A 39 -16.55 0.01 0.49
C GLY A 39 -15.71 1.17 1.03
N GLU A 40 -15.07 1.03 2.19
CA GLU A 40 -14.19 2.07 2.73
C GLU A 40 -12.93 2.24 1.85
N LYS A 41 -12.45 3.48 1.72
CA LYS A 41 -11.31 3.83 0.87
C LYS A 41 -10.26 4.60 1.66
N ALA A 42 -9.01 4.13 1.61
CA ALA A 42 -7.87 4.84 2.18
C ALA A 42 -7.15 5.67 1.12
N GLN A 43 -6.91 6.95 1.40
CA GLN A 43 -6.16 7.85 0.52
C GLN A 43 -4.76 8.09 1.07
N SER A 44 -3.75 7.93 0.21
CA SER A 44 -2.37 8.28 0.58
C SER A 44 -2.21 9.80 0.71
N PRO A 45 -1.37 10.29 1.63
CA PRO A 45 -1.03 11.72 1.73
C PRO A 45 -0.52 12.30 0.41
N ASP A 46 -0.80 13.58 0.15
CA ASP A 46 -0.26 14.26 -1.04
C ASP A 46 1.21 14.64 -0.86
N TYR A 47 2.08 13.96 -1.61
CA TYR A 47 3.52 14.25 -1.64
C TYR A 47 3.92 15.26 -2.73
N SER A 48 3.01 15.66 -3.63
CA SER A 48 3.31 16.39 -4.88
C SER A 48 4.08 17.69 -4.68
N LYS A 49 3.77 18.45 -3.62
CA LYS A 49 4.45 19.72 -3.29
C LYS A 49 5.89 19.48 -2.85
N LEU A 50 6.14 18.49 -1.99
CA LEU A 50 7.48 18.13 -1.52
C LEU A 50 8.32 17.54 -2.66
N ASP A 51 7.68 16.68 -3.43
CA ASP A 51 8.21 16.05 -4.63
C ASP A 51 8.72 17.07 -5.67
N ARG A 52 7.92 18.09 -5.96
CA ARG A 52 8.28 19.21 -6.84
C ARG A 52 9.48 20.00 -6.31
N LYS A 53 9.54 20.25 -4.99
CA LYS A 53 10.68 20.93 -4.35
C LYS A 53 11.96 20.10 -4.47
N ILE A 54 11.88 18.78 -4.25
CA ILE A 54 13.01 17.87 -4.42
C ILE A 54 13.56 17.95 -5.86
N ARG A 55 12.70 17.94 -6.88
CA ARG A 55 13.13 18.07 -8.30
C ARG A 55 13.90 19.36 -8.57
N LYS A 56 13.35 20.49 -8.11
CA LYS A 56 14.02 21.79 -8.28
C LYS A 56 15.40 21.79 -7.61
N LEU A 57 15.51 21.23 -6.41
CA LEU A 57 16.79 21.13 -5.70
C LEU A 57 17.76 20.14 -6.33
N GLN A 58 17.30 19.00 -6.84
CA GLN A 58 18.14 18.03 -7.57
C GLN A 58 18.73 18.66 -8.84
N LYS A 59 17.92 19.40 -9.63
CA LYS A 59 18.41 20.15 -10.80
C LYS A 59 19.43 21.22 -10.41
N LYS A 60 19.21 21.91 -9.28
CA LYS A 60 20.17 22.88 -8.73
C LYS A 60 21.47 22.19 -8.30
N LEU A 61 21.38 21.05 -7.60
CA LEU A 61 22.52 20.29 -7.09
C LEU A 61 23.42 19.79 -8.24
N ALA A 62 22.82 19.33 -9.34
CA ALA A 62 23.54 18.81 -10.50
C ALA A 62 24.43 19.87 -11.19
N ARG A 63 24.11 21.16 -11.05
CA ARG A 63 24.87 22.28 -11.62
C ARG A 63 25.92 22.86 -10.68
N GLN A 64 26.01 22.37 -9.44
CA GLN A 64 26.94 22.90 -8.44
C GLN A 64 28.25 22.13 -8.46
N LEU A 65 29.36 22.86 -8.29
CA LEU A 65 30.70 22.28 -8.19
C LEU A 65 30.72 21.17 -7.13
N LYS A 66 31.31 20.03 -7.50
CA LYS A 66 31.51 18.88 -6.62
C LYS A 66 32.23 19.36 -5.34
N ASP A 67 31.83 18.80 -4.21
CA ASP A 67 32.42 19.05 -2.88
C ASP A 67 32.36 20.49 -2.34
N SER A 68 31.76 21.44 -3.08
CA SER A 68 31.53 22.80 -2.56
C SER A 68 30.58 22.82 -1.36
N GLN A 69 30.80 23.76 -0.44
CA GLN A 69 29.92 23.97 0.73
C GLN A 69 28.47 24.25 0.33
N ARG A 70 28.26 24.95 -0.79
CA ARG A 70 26.93 25.23 -1.35
C ARG A 70 26.24 23.95 -1.83
N ARG A 71 26.99 23.02 -2.44
CA ARG A 71 26.50 21.69 -2.82
C ARG A 71 26.11 20.88 -1.60
N ASN A 72 26.95 20.86 -0.56
CA ASN A 72 26.65 20.15 0.68
C ASN A 72 25.35 20.68 1.35
N LYS A 73 25.18 22.01 1.44
CA LYS A 73 23.94 22.63 1.94
C LYS A 73 22.70 22.19 1.14
N THR A 74 22.81 22.12 -0.20
CA THR A 74 21.71 21.71 -1.08
C THR A 74 21.38 20.22 -0.90
N ARG A 75 22.40 19.36 -0.79
CA ARG A 75 22.25 17.92 -0.51
C ARG A 75 21.52 17.68 0.82
N ILE A 76 21.88 18.40 1.87
CA ILE A 76 21.22 18.31 3.18
C ILE A 76 19.75 18.73 3.09
N LYS A 77 19.42 19.79 2.33
CA LYS A 77 18.03 20.21 2.11
C LYS A 77 17.20 19.13 1.41
N ILE A 78 17.77 18.47 0.39
CA ILE A 78 17.12 17.35 -0.30
C ILE A 78 16.87 16.20 0.68
N ALA A 79 17.87 15.81 1.48
CA ALA A 79 17.72 14.76 2.49
C ALA A 79 16.61 15.08 3.51
N LYS A 80 16.52 16.33 3.99
CA LYS A 80 15.43 16.74 4.89
C LYS A 80 14.04 16.60 4.26
N LEU A 81 13.88 16.88 2.97
CA LEU A 81 12.60 16.71 2.27
C LEU A 81 12.24 15.23 2.08
N HIS A 82 13.22 14.38 1.73
CA HIS A 82 13.00 12.93 1.67
C HIS A 82 12.61 12.34 3.03
N ASN A 83 13.26 12.80 4.11
CA ASN A 83 12.89 12.41 5.47
C ASN A 83 11.44 12.78 5.79
N ARG A 84 11.01 14.00 5.44
CA ARG A 84 9.63 14.43 5.65
C ARG A 84 8.63 13.54 4.91
N ILE A 85 8.89 13.21 3.64
CA ILE A 85 8.04 12.27 2.88
C ILE A 85 8.00 10.90 3.57
N THR A 86 9.16 10.40 4.00
CA THR A 86 9.28 9.09 4.64
C THR A 86 8.52 9.05 5.97
N ASP A 87 8.70 10.06 6.83
CA ASP A 87 8.02 10.15 8.13
C ASP A 87 6.50 10.27 7.93
N THR A 88 6.03 11.10 6.99
CA THR A 88 4.59 11.25 6.68
C THR A 88 3.99 9.95 6.13
N ARG A 89 4.71 9.26 5.24
CA ARG A 89 4.27 7.95 4.73
C ARG A 89 4.19 6.92 5.84
N LYS A 90 5.25 6.81 6.66
CA LYS A 90 5.32 5.84 7.75
C LYS A 90 4.17 6.06 8.75
N ASP A 91 3.88 7.30 9.14
CA ASP A 91 2.74 7.64 10.00
C ASP A 91 1.40 7.16 9.40
N PHE A 92 1.15 7.49 8.14
CA PHE A 92 -0.06 7.03 7.43
C PHE A 92 -0.17 5.50 7.41
N LEU A 93 0.91 4.80 7.02
CA LEU A 93 0.92 3.35 6.92
C LEU A 93 0.72 2.69 8.29
N HIS A 94 1.32 3.20 9.36
CA HIS A 94 1.10 2.69 10.70
C HIS A 94 -0.34 2.89 11.15
N LYS A 95 -0.93 4.07 10.95
CA LYS A 95 -2.32 4.33 11.34
C LYS A 95 -3.29 3.40 10.61
N LEU A 96 -3.14 3.30 9.28
CA LEU A 96 -4.00 2.47 8.45
C LEU A 96 -3.89 0.98 8.81
N SER A 97 -2.66 0.44 8.90
CA SER A 97 -2.46 -0.96 9.26
C SER A 97 -2.91 -1.28 10.68
N THR A 98 -2.75 -0.37 11.65
CA THR A 98 -3.30 -0.59 13.00
C THR A 98 -4.82 -0.67 12.96
N LYS A 99 -5.48 0.29 12.30
CA LYS A 99 -6.94 0.32 12.19
C LYS A 99 -7.47 -1.01 11.63
N ILE A 100 -6.98 -1.37 10.43
CA ILE A 100 -7.39 -2.59 9.72
C ILE A 100 -7.20 -3.84 10.57
N ILE A 101 -6.02 -4.03 11.17
CA ILE A 101 -5.73 -5.25 11.93
C ILE A 101 -6.53 -5.29 13.24
N SER A 102 -6.71 -4.16 13.92
CA SER A 102 -7.47 -4.15 15.18
C SER A 102 -8.95 -4.45 14.99
N GLU A 103 -9.55 -4.01 13.88
CA GLU A 103 -10.99 -4.06 13.65
C GLU A 103 -11.48 -5.35 12.99
N ASN A 104 -10.60 -6.14 12.34
CA ASN A 104 -11.00 -7.28 11.52
C ASN A 104 -10.31 -8.57 11.98
N GLY A 105 -11.04 -9.69 12.00
CA GLY A 105 -10.55 -11.00 12.42
C GLY A 105 -9.63 -11.65 11.38
N SER A 106 -10.08 -11.63 10.12
CA SER A 106 -9.33 -12.11 8.95
C SER A 106 -9.08 -10.98 7.96
N ILE A 107 -7.88 -10.92 7.40
CA ILE A 107 -7.47 -9.87 6.47
C ILE A 107 -6.84 -10.52 5.24
N VAL A 108 -7.41 -10.21 4.07
CA VAL A 108 -6.91 -10.69 2.78
C VAL A 108 -6.37 -9.50 1.99
N LEU A 109 -5.09 -9.54 1.65
CA LEU A 109 -4.41 -8.50 0.88
C LEU A 109 -3.99 -9.03 -0.50
N GLU A 110 -4.26 -8.28 -1.55
CA GLU A 110 -3.79 -8.64 -2.89
C GLU A 110 -2.29 -8.38 -3.09
N ASP A 111 -1.59 -9.31 -3.77
CA ASP A 111 -0.18 -9.16 -4.10
C ASP A 111 0.09 -8.29 -5.34
N LEU A 112 0.60 -7.08 -5.11
CA LEU A 112 1.05 -6.19 -6.20
C LEU A 112 2.44 -6.52 -6.72
N ASN A 113 2.61 -6.49 -8.06
CA ASN A 113 3.94 -6.59 -8.70
C ASN A 113 4.75 -5.30 -8.58
N VAL A 114 5.07 -4.86 -7.37
CA VAL A 114 5.72 -3.55 -7.19
C VAL A 114 7.02 -3.46 -8.00
N SER A 115 7.81 -4.54 -8.04
CA SER A 115 9.05 -4.60 -8.82
C SER A 115 8.82 -4.42 -10.33
N GLY A 116 7.78 -5.04 -10.89
CA GLY A 116 7.38 -4.87 -12.28
C GLY A 116 6.80 -3.49 -12.57
N MET A 117 5.95 -2.98 -11.67
CA MET A 117 5.28 -1.70 -11.83
C MET A 117 6.27 -0.52 -11.84
N VAL A 118 7.32 -0.59 -11.02
CA VAL A 118 8.38 0.45 -10.98
C VAL A 118 9.19 0.50 -12.28
N LYS A 119 9.15 -0.52 -13.14
CA LYS A 119 9.78 -0.45 -14.48
C LYS A 119 9.10 0.59 -15.39
N ASN A 120 7.83 0.92 -15.15
CA ASN A 120 7.16 2.00 -15.87
C ASN A 120 7.71 3.37 -15.42
N ARG A 121 8.63 3.94 -16.21
CA ARG A 121 9.28 5.23 -15.93
C ARG A 121 8.31 6.39 -15.62
N LYS A 122 7.09 6.38 -16.18
CA LYS A 122 6.09 7.45 -15.95
C LYS A 122 5.47 7.35 -14.55
N LEU A 123 5.26 6.13 -14.04
CA LEU A 123 4.58 5.86 -12.77
C LEU A 123 5.53 5.47 -11.63
N ALA A 124 6.77 5.05 -11.94
CA ALA A 124 7.76 4.54 -11.00
C ALA A 124 7.89 5.39 -9.74
N ARG A 125 7.88 6.71 -9.92
CA ARG A 125 8.00 7.69 -8.85
C ARG A 125 6.76 7.74 -7.96
N ALA A 126 5.57 7.77 -8.54
CA ALA A 126 4.31 7.73 -7.79
C ALA A 126 4.19 6.41 -7.01
N ILE A 127 4.51 5.29 -7.66
CA ILE A 127 4.53 3.96 -7.03
C ILE A 127 5.50 3.91 -5.83
N SER A 128 6.72 4.43 -6.00
CA SER A 128 7.74 4.45 -4.95
C SER A 128 7.32 5.28 -3.73
N LEU A 129 6.37 6.20 -3.89
CA LEU A 129 5.84 7.02 -2.80
C LEU A 129 4.74 6.30 -2.00
N GLN A 130 4.06 5.29 -2.56
CA GLN A 130 2.95 4.62 -1.88
C GLN A 130 3.40 3.73 -0.71
N GLY A 131 4.51 3.01 -0.84
CA GLY A 131 5.04 2.18 0.25
C GLY A 131 4.26 0.87 0.51
N TRP A 132 3.65 0.26 -0.52
CA TRP A 132 2.87 -0.98 -0.37
C TRP A 132 3.61 -2.14 0.29
N ARG A 133 4.91 -2.31 0.00
CA ARG A 133 5.71 -3.36 0.66
C ARG A 133 5.83 -3.11 2.16
N GLU A 134 6.06 -1.85 2.56
CA GLU A 134 6.13 -1.45 3.97
C GLU A 134 4.77 -1.65 4.64
N PHE A 135 3.67 -1.31 3.95
CA PHE A 135 2.31 -1.56 4.44
C PHE A 135 2.04 -3.04 4.72
N ARG A 136 2.36 -3.92 3.77
CA ARG A 136 2.25 -5.37 3.93
C ARG A 136 3.02 -5.86 5.15
N THR A 137 4.30 -5.49 5.28
CA THR A 137 5.13 -5.87 6.43
C THR A 137 4.53 -5.38 7.75
N LEU A 138 3.94 -4.17 7.79
CA LEU A 138 3.26 -3.68 8.98
C LEU A 138 1.99 -4.46 9.31
N CYS A 139 1.22 -4.88 8.30
CA CYS A 139 0.05 -5.75 8.50
C CYS A 139 0.46 -7.13 9.04
N GLU A 140 1.49 -7.76 8.46
CA GLU A 140 2.05 -9.05 8.92
C GLU A 140 2.53 -8.97 10.38
N ALA A 141 3.30 -7.93 10.72
CA ALA A 141 3.79 -7.76 12.09
C ALA A 141 2.67 -7.50 13.10
N LYS A 142 1.65 -6.74 12.71
CA LYS A 142 0.52 -6.42 13.60
C LYS A 142 -0.47 -7.56 13.70
N SER A 143 -0.67 -8.36 12.66
CA SER A 143 -1.56 -9.51 12.74
C SER A 143 -1.07 -10.51 13.78
N GLN A 144 0.24 -10.73 13.86
CA GLN A 144 0.85 -11.50 14.95
C GLN A 144 0.57 -10.87 16.32
N LYS A 145 0.72 -9.55 16.45
CA LYS A 145 0.45 -8.83 17.70
C LYS A 145 -1.01 -8.93 18.19
N PHE A 146 -1.97 -8.90 17.27
CA PHE A 146 -3.42 -8.89 17.58
C PHE A 146 -4.08 -10.27 17.38
N ASN A 147 -3.29 -11.32 17.15
CA ASN A 147 -3.77 -12.67 16.85
C ASN A 147 -4.84 -12.68 15.72
N ARG A 148 -4.49 -12.10 14.57
CA ARG A 148 -5.35 -12.03 13.39
C ARG A 148 -4.84 -12.95 12.29
N ASP A 149 -5.77 -13.50 11.52
CA ASP A 149 -5.44 -14.22 10.29
C ASP A 149 -5.15 -13.22 9.17
N PHE A 150 -3.92 -13.21 8.67
CA PHE A 150 -3.49 -12.33 7.58
C PHE A 150 -2.97 -13.16 6.43
N ARG A 151 -3.60 -13.02 5.26
CA ARG A 151 -3.26 -13.76 4.05
C ARG A 151 -2.97 -12.81 2.91
N VAL A 152 -1.95 -13.14 2.14
CA VAL A 152 -1.65 -12.44 0.89
C VAL A 152 -2.01 -13.36 -0.25
N ILE A 153 -3.02 -12.97 -1.03
CA ILE A 153 -3.47 -13.76 -2.18
C ILE A 153 -2.70 -13.36 -3.44
N SER A 154 -2.44 -14.36 -4.27
CA SER A 154 -1.72 -14.17 -5.52
C SER A 154 -2.57 -13.37 -6.48
N ARG A 155 -1.97 -12.44 -7.23
CA ARG A 155 -2.65 -11.75 -8.34
C ARG A 155 -3.12 -12.68 -9.47
N TRP A 156 -2.62 -13.91 -9.50
CA TRP A 156 -3.01 -14.93 -10.48
C TRP A 156 -4.20 -15.75 -9.99
N GLU A 157 -4.61 -15.54 -8.74
CA GLU A 157 -5.82 -16.11 -8.20
C GLU A 157 -7.00 -15.49 -8.95
N PRO A 158 -7.81 -16.30 -9.66
CA PRO A 158 -8.81 -15.80 -10.61
C PRO A 158 -10.05 -15.26 -9.88
N THR A 159 -9.92 -14.50 -8.79
CA THR A 159 -11.05 -14.02 -7.97
C THR A 159 -12.09 -13.25 -8.79
N SER A 160 -11.66 -12.45 -9.76
CA SER A 160 -12.53 -11.74 -10.72
C SER A 160 -12.92 -12.54 -11.97
N GLN A 161 -12.43 -13.78 -12.09
CA GLN A 161 -12.65 -14.69 -13.22
C GLN A 161 -13.40 -15.97 -12.80
N ILE A 162 -13.88 -16.02 -11.55
CA ILE A 162 -14.64 -17.13 -10.98
C ILE A 162 -15.95 -16.64 -10.38
N CYS A 163 -16.97 -17.47 -10.46
CA CYS A 163 -18.21 -17.29 -9.73
C CYS A 163 -17.96 -17.42 -8.23
N SER A 164 -18.29 -16.39 -7.45
CA SER A 164 -18.20 -16.44 -5.99
C SER A 164 -19.20 -17.43 -5.37
N GLU A 165 -20.28 -17.77 -6.07
CA GLU A 165 -21.32 -18.69 -5.59
C GLU A 165 -20.96 -20.17 -5.84
N CYS A 166 -20.50 -20.52 -7.04
CA CYS A 166 -20.29 -21.92 -7.43
C CYS A 166 -18.88 -22.26 -7.92
N GLY A 167 -17.95 -21.29 -7.94
CA GLY A 167 -16.57 -21.49 -8.37
C GLY A 167 -16.35 -21.66 -9.87
N TYR A 168 -17.39 -21.52 -10.70
CA TYR A 168 -17.28 -21.64 -12.15
C TYR A 168 -16.32 -20.59 -12.73
N LYS A 169 -15.32 -21.04 -13.49
CA LYS A 169 -14.30 -20.18 -14.09
C LYS A 169 -14.78 -19.68 -15.46
N TRP A 170 -15.19 -18.42 -15.55
CA TRP A 170 -15.54 -17.77 -16.82
C TRP A 170 -14.36 -17.07 -17.51
N GLY A 171 -13.20 -16.97 -16.84
CA GLY A 171 -11.96 -16.43 -17.44
C GLY A 171 -11.91 -14.89 -17.45
N LYS A 172 -10.96 -14.30 -18.20
CA LYS A 172 -10.78 -12.85 -18.24
C LYS A 172 -11.94 -12.16 -18.94
N LEU A 173 -12.60 -11.25 -18.24
CA LEU A 173 -13.59 -10.33 -18.79
C LEU A 173 -12.92 -9.05 -19.31
N ASP A 174 -13.43 -8.49 -20.41
CA ASP A 174 -13.03 -7.15 -20.87
C ASP A 174 -13.38 -6.12 -19.78
N LEU A 175 -12.53 -5.10 -19.62
CA LEU A 175 -12.73 -3.99 -18.69
C LEU A 175 -14.08 -3.27 -18.88
N LYS A 176 -14.68 -3.38 -20.07
CA LYS A 176 -16.00 -2.81 -20.40
C LYS A 176 -17.19 -3.58 -19.81
N ILE A 177 -17.01 -4.85 -19.46
CA ILE A 177 -18.07 -5.69 -18.91
C ILE A 177 -18.28 -5.30 -17.45
N ARG A 178 -19.51 -4.89 -17.11
CA ARG A 178 -19.89 -4.41 -15.76
C ARG A 178 -20.62 -5.46 -14.95
N SER A 179 -21.38 -6.33 -15.59
CA SER A 179 -22.02 -7.46 -14.94
C SER A 179 -21.78 -8.74 -15.73
N VAL A 180 -21.68 -9.86 -15.02
CA VAL A 180 -21.53 -11.19 -15.60
C VAL A 180 -22.53 -12.14 -14.95
N LYS A 181 -23.30 -12.83 -15.78
CA LYS A 181 -24.16 -13.93 -15.32
C LYS A 181 -23.37 -15.22 -15.37
N CYS A 182 -23.30 -15.92 -14.25
CA CYS A 182 -22.63 -17.21 -14.17
C CYS A 182 -23.34 -18.23 -15.06
N LEU A 183 -22.59 -18.84 -15.98
CA LEU A 183 -23.13 -19.85 -16.90
C LEU A 183 -23.47 -21.19 -16.21
N ASN A 184 -22.96 -21.42 -15.00
CA ASN A 184 -23.17 -22.66 -14.26
C ASN A 184 -24.35 -22.57 -13.28
N CYS A 185 -24.39 -21.54 -12.43
CA CYS A 185 -25.42 -21.38 -11.40
C CYS A 185 -26.44 -20.27 -11.68
N GLY A 186 -26.22 -19.47 -12.73
CA GLY A 186 -27.14 -18.39 -13.10
C GLY A 186 -27.03 -17.11 -12.24
N THR A 187 -26.20 -17.10 -11.20
CA THR A 187 -25.98 -15.92 -10.34
C THR A 187 -25.42 -14.74 -11.16
N GLU A 188 -25.99 -13.56 -10.98
CA GLU A 188 -25.46 -12.32 -11.56
C GLU A 188 -24.45 -11.69 -10.61
N HIS A 189 -23.28 -11.34 -11.14
CA HIS A 189 -22.21 -10.66 -10.41
C HIS A 189 -21.98 -9.29 -11.04
N ASP A 190 -21.87 -8.25 -10.21
CA ASP A 190 -21.25 -6.99 -10.64
C ASP A 190 -19.72 -7.18 -10.57
N ARG A 191 -18.99 -6.65 -11.55
CA ARG A 191 -17.53 -6.78 -11.62
C ARG A 191 -16.82 -6.04 -10.48
N ASP A 192 -17.46 -5.03 -9.90
CA ASP A 192 -16.88 -4.21 -8.83
C ASP A 192 -17.29 -4.68 -7.40
N GLU A 193 -18.08 -5.76 -7.26
CA GLU A 193 -18.54 -6.36 -5.97
C GLU A 193 -17.93 -7.73 -5.64
#